data_AF-A0A3A9C622-F1
#
_entry.id   AF-A0A3A9C622-F1
#
_cell.length_a   1.000
_cell.length_b   1.000
_cell.length_c   1.000
_cell.angle_alpha   90.00
_cell.angle_beta   90.00
_cell.angle_gamma   90.00
#
_symmetry.space_group_name_H-M   'P 1'
#
loop_
_entity.id
_entity.type
_entity.pdbx_description
1 polymer ?
#
loop_
_entity_poly.entity_id
_entity_poly.type
_entity_poly.pdbx_seq_one_letter_code
_entity_poly.pdbx_strand_id
1 'polypeptide(L)'
;MKELEYPFDNADILRHKKFLKRRLKEQGPFLRKRIALLSGSTIGEMKNILELFLLNQGIQPEFYQGEYDRYYEEVVFEESSLLEFAPDFIYIHTTNRNIRNFPGIGDSEERVRELLEQEFAHFRAVWDKCRDSFHCPVIQNNFEPLPYRVLGNRDIYEKSGASYFVHCLNGKLYEYASEHTDFYINDIHYLASEFGLSNWFDESKWCLYKYAFHPEAIPSVAFSIANIIKAVYGKNKKALALDLDNTLWGGIIGDDGVENIKIGIETSEGMAFETFQRYLKNLSRIGISLNLCSKNDEALGLEGFSHVASVLKPEDFIIKRVNWENKDDNIHKIAKDLNIGEDAVVFVDDNPMERGIVAERTDAYVLPVNEPEEYVRILDRSGLFECVSLQADDRKRNEYYKANARRKKEQHTFTDYKEFLEALEMVCLVDSLNVGNIQRVTQLINKTNQFNLTTARFTVEEVQEEVKNPDTIAFAGQLSDKYGDNGIVSVLMSKVQDETAHIGLWLMSCRVFKRDLEYAMFDELVRRCMEKNVKKIRGYYFRTKKNGLVENFYEMLGFRQILKEADKGEWEYEIPAQYVPLNRVMEIRIRPRHQDAGAE
;
A
#
# COMPACT_ATOMS: atom_id res chain seq x y z
N MET A 1 4.66 -10.83 -14.51
CA MET A 1 4.57 -12.08 -15.31
C MET A 1 3.11 -12.28 -15.62
N LYS A 2 2.71 -12.26 -16.90
CA LYS A 2 1.31 -12.14 -17.31
C LYS A 2 0.44 -13.29 -16.81
N GLU A 3 1.00 -14.48 -16.67
CA GLU A 3 0.33 -15.69 -16.17
C GLU A 3 -0.17 -15.55 -14.71
N LEU A 4 0.36 -14.57 -13.95
CA LEU A 4 -0.01 -14.27 -12.56
C LEU A 4 -0.73 -12.92 -12.41
N GLU A 5 -1.14 -12.33 -13.53
CA GLU A 5 -1.87 -11.06 -13.59
C GLU A 5 -3.34 -11.36 -13.93
N TYR A 6 -4.27 -10.72 -13.24
CA TYR A 6 -5.70 -10.98 -13.47
C TYR A 6 -6.12 -10.45 -14.85
N PRO A 7 -6.95 -11.19 -15.61
CA PRO A 7 -7.57 -12.48 -15.28
C PRO A 7 -6.62 -13.68 -15.50
N PHE A 8 -6.29 -14.39 -14.43
CA PHE A 8 -5.47 -15.60 -14.47
C PHE A 8 -6.32 -16.86 -14.35
N ASP A 9 -5.82 -17.98 -14.89
CA ASP A 9 -6.43 -19.30 -14.77
C ASP A 9 -5.87 -20.05 -13.55
N ASN A 10 -6.74 -20.31 -12.58
CA ASN A 10 -6.36 -21.00 -11.35
C ASN A 10 -5.82 -22.41 -11.59
N ALA A 11 -6.43 -23.16 -12.52
CA ALA A 11 -5.99 -24.51 -12.84
C ALA A 11 -4.62 -24.50 -13.53
N ASP A 12 -4.37 -23.51 -14.39
CA ASP A 12 -3.10 -23.36 -15.08
C ASP A 12 -1.95 -23.01 -14.12
N ILE A 13 -2.19 -22.09 -13.17
CA ILE A 13 -1.22 -21.75 -12.11
C ILE A 13 -0.85 -22.99 -11.30
N LEU A 14 -1.85 -23.77 -10.86
CA LEU A 14 -1.63 -24.99 -10.07
C LEU A 14 -0.81 -26.02 -10.85
N ARG A 15 -1.10 -26.19 -12.15
CA ARG A 15 -0.40 -27.12 -13.04
C ARG A 15 1.05 -26.71 -13.27
N HIS A 16 1.32 -25.42 -13.46
CA HIS A 16 2.63 -24.90 -13.87
C HIS A 16 3.47 -24.26 -12.74
N LYS A 17 3.02 -24.32 -11.48
CA LYS A 17 3.67 -23.69 -10.31
C LYS A 17 5.19 -23.85 -10.21
N LYS A 18 5.74 -25.04 -10.52
CA LYS A 18 7.19 -25.29 -10.46
C LYS A 18 7.96 -24.50 -11.52
N PHE A 19 7.40 -24.42 -12.73
CA PHE A 19 7.99 -23.66 -13.83
C PHE A 19 7.91 -22.15 -13.57
N LEU A 20 6.74 -21.67 -13.12
CA LEU A 20 6.52 -20.27 -12.74
C LEU A 20 7.50 -19.83 -11.65
N LYS A 21 7.65 -20.63 -10.58
CA LYS A 21 8.59 -20.37 -9.48
C LYS A 21 10.03 -20.22 -9.97
N ARG A 22 10.49 -21.09 -10.88
CA ARG A 22 11.86 -21.03 -11.41
C ARG A 22 12.10 -19.73 -12.16
N ARG A 23 11.19 -19.37 -13.08
CA ARG A 23 11.29 -18.11 -13.85
C ARG A 23 11.24 -16.88 -12.96
N LEU A 24 10.38 -16.89 -11.94
CA LEU A 24 10.26 -15.77 -11.02
C LEU A 24 11.53 -15.54 -10.21
N LYS A 25 12.21 -16.59 -9.73
CA LYS A 25 13.45 -16.45 -8.97
C LYS A 25 14.61 -15.80 -9.75
N GLU A 26 14.52 -15.76 -11.08
CA GLU A 26 15.50 -15.12 -11.95
C GLU A 26 15.28 -13.59 -12.07
N GLN A 27 14.15 -13.06 -11.60
CA GLN A 27 13.72 -11.65 -11.80
C GLN A 27 14.20 -10.66 -10.72
N GLY A 28 15.31 -10.95 -10.03
CA GLY A 28 15.81 -10.15 -8.90
C GLY A 28 16.15 -8.68 -9.24
N PRO A 29 16.24 -7.78 -8.25
CA PRO A 29 16.30 -8.02 -6.80
C PRO A 29 14.93 -8.09 -6.08
N PHE A 30 14.88 -8.80 -4.95
CA PHE A 30 13.66 -8.99 -4.13
C PHE A 30 13.78 -8.36 -2.74
N LEU A 31 12.65 -7.91 -2.19
CA LEU A 31 12.52 -7.60 -0.76
C LEU A 31 12.32 -8.91 0.00
N ARG A 32 13.27 -9.30 0.86
CA ARG A 32 13.14 -10.51 1.68
C ARG A 32 12.23 -10.28 2.87
N LYS A 33 11.29 -11.20 3.13
CA LYS A 33 10.35 -11.11 4.26
C LYS A 33 10.03 -12.48 4.87
N ARG A 34 10.02 -12.54 6.19
CA ARG A 34 9.67 -13.72 6.99
C ARG A 34 8.17 -13.72 7.25
N ILE A 35 7.49 -14.77 6.83
CA ILE A 35 6.02 -14.88 6.93
C ILE A 35 5.69 -16.16 7.67
N ALA A 36 5.06 -16.04 8.83
CA ALA A 36 4.51 -17.18 9.53
C ALA A 36 3.11 -17.50 9.02
N LEU A 37 2.87 -18.75 8.66
CA LEU A 37 1.58 -19.27 8.23
C LEU A 37 1.07 -20.24 9.30
N LEU A 38 0.06 -19.83 10.05
CA LEU A 38 -0.61 -20.62 11.07
C LEU A 38 -1.99 -20.98 10.57
N SER A 39 -2.49 -22.18 10.87
CA SER A 39 -3.74 -22.62 10.25
C SER A 39 -4.52 -23.65 11.06
N GLY A 40 -5.84 -23.55 10.98
CA GLY A 40 -6.82 -24.56 11.39
C GLY A 40 -7.05 -25.67 10.35
N SER A 41 -6.37 -25.61 9.20
CA SER A 41 -6.54 -26.53 8.07
C SER A 41 -5.22 -26.78 7.31
N THR A 42 -5.20 -27.70 6.35
CA THR A 42 -4.01 -27.97 5.52
C THR A 42 -3.75 -26.84 4.53
N ILE A 43 -2.60 -26.16 4.66
CA ILE A 43 -2.23 -24.96 3.88
C ILE A 43 -0.98 -25.10 3.00
N GLY A 44 -0.39 -26.29 2.91
CA GLY A 44 0.89 -26.49 2.21
C GLY A 44 0.87 -26.05 0.73
N GLU A 45 -0.24 -26.31 0.03
CA GLU A 45 -0.38 -25.89 -1.37
C GLU A 45 -0.60 -24.38 -1.50
N MET A 46 -1.37 -23.77 -0.58
CA MET A 46 -1.55 -22.32 -0.52
C MET A 46 -0.22 -21.59 -0.30
N LYS A 47 0.65 -22.10 0.59
CA LYS A 47 2.01 -21.56 0.77
C LYS A 47 2.79 -21.52 -0.55
N ASN A 48 2.74 -22.60 -1.34
CA ASN A 48 3.46 -22.66 -2.61
C ASN A 48 2.95 -21.64 -3.62
N ILE A 49 1.63 -21.42 -3.69
CA ILE A 49 1.03 -20.47 -4.63
C ILE A 49 1.20 -19.02 -4.15
N LEU A 50 1.10 -18.77 -2.84
CA LEU A 50 1.40 -17.48 -2.23
C LEU A 50 2.84 -17.03 -2.55
N GLU A 51 3.81 -17.95 -2.53
CA GLU A 51 5.18 -17.67 -2.94
C GLU A 51 5.26 -17.11 -4.37
N LEU A 52 4.48 -17.65 -5.31
CA LEU A 52 4.49 -17.20 -6.71
C LEU A 52 4.03 -15.75 -6.83
N PHE A 53 2.90 -15.41 -6.18
CA PHE A 53 2.36 -14.06 -6.23
C PHE A 53 3.26 -13.04 -5.53
N LEU A 54 3.83 -13.40 -4.37
CA LEU A 54 4.77 -12.53 -3.67
C LEU A 54 6.04 -12.28 -4.50
N LEU A 55 6.61 -13.33 -5.11
CA LEU A 55 7.77 -13.19 -6.00
C LEU A 55 7.45 -12.30 -7.20
N ASN A 56 6.29 -12.48 -7.84
CA ASN A 56 5.84 -11.62 -8.95
C ASN A 56 5.67 -10.16 -8.53
N GLN A 57 5.36 -9.91 -7.26
CA GLN A 57 5.27 -8.57 -6.66
C GLN A 57 6.62 -8.05 -6.14
N GLY A 58 7.72 -8.80 -6.35
CA GLY A 58 9.07 -8.43 -5.95
C GLY A 58 9.35 -8.62 -4.45
N ILE A 59 8.66 -9.56 -3.80
CA ILE A 59 8.86 -9.97 -2.40
C ILE A 59 9.31 -11.43 -2.39
N GLN A 60 10.44 -11.71 -1.76
CA GLN A 60 10.94 -13.06 -1.54
C GLN A 60 10.55 -13.51 -0.13
N PRO A 61 9.56 -14.40 0.02
CA PRO A 61 9.17 -14.86 1.33
C PRO A 61 10.12 -15.97 1.84
N GLU A 62 10.39 -15.92 3.12
CA GLU A 62 10.84 -17.04 3.94
C GLU A 62 9.65 -17.46 4.79
N PHE A 63 9.25 -18.72 4.75
CA PHE A 63 8.01 -19.17 5.40
C PHE A 63 8.30 -20.02 6.63
N TYR A 64 7.73 -19.61 7.77
CA TYR A 64 7.41 -20.52 8.86
C TYR A 64 6.03 -21.12 8.60
N GLN A 65 5.87 -22.43 8.77
CA GLN A 65 4.60 -23.11 8.60
C GLN A 65 4.29 -23.86 9.88
N GLY A 66 3.22 -23.44 10.55
CA GLY A 66 2.72 -24.11 11.74
C GLY A 66 2.15 -25.51 11.45
N GLU A 67 1.99 -26.27 12.51
CA GLU A 67 1.33 -27.56 12.50
C GLU A 67 -0.17 -27.42 12.25
N TYR A 68 -0.76 -28.51 11.75
CA TYR A 68 -2.18 -28.56 11.45
C TYR A 68 -3.03 -28.34 12.71
N ASP A 69 -3.90 -27.33 12.68
CA ASP A 69 -4.89 -27.03 13.73
C ASP A 69 -4.27 -26.76 15.11
N ARG A 70 -3.04 -26.22 15.13
CA ARG A 70 -2.30 -25.82 16.34
C ARG A 70 -2.00 -24.33 16.42
N TYR A 71 -2.68 -23.51 15.63
CA TYR A 71 -2.45 -22.06 15.57
C TYR A 71 -2.60 -21.37 16.94
N TYR A 72 -3.49 -21.88 17.81
CA TYR A 72 -3.68 -21.34 19.15
C TYR A 72 -2.51 -21.75 20.05
N GLU A 73 -2.17 -23.04 20.07
CA GLU A 73 -1.12 -23.60 20.91
C GLU A 73 0.27 -23.04 20.56
N GLU A 74 0.56 -22.87 19.27
CA GLU A 74 1.84 -22.31 18.81
C GLU A 74 2.04 -20.86 19.22
N VAL A 75 0.97 -20.06 19.19
CA VAL A 75 1.05 -18.63 19.57
C VAL A 75 1.01 -18.44 21.08
N VAL A 76 0.18 -19.21 21.79
CA VAL A 76 -0.10 -18.99 23.21
C VAL A 76 0.84 -19.77 24.13
N PHE A 77 1.32 -20.94 23.71
CA PHE A 77 2.10 -21.86 24.56
C PHE A 77 3.49 -22.23 24.02
N GLU A 78 3.67 -22.32 22.70
CA GLU A 78 4.93 -22.79 22.05
C GLU A 78 5.66 -21.69 21.27
N GLU A 79 5.76 -20.49 21.87
CA GLU A 79 6.28 -19.28 21.21
C GLU A 79 7.75 -19.37 20.74
N SER A 80 8.56 -20.28 21.29
CA SER A 80 10.01 -20.22 21.11
C SER A 80 10.45 -20.32 19.64
N SER A 81 9.83 -21.18 18.84
CA SER A 81 10.16 -21.32 17.41
C SER A 81 9.73 -20.09 16.59
N LEU A 82 8.56 -19.53 16.89
CA LEU A 82 8.04 -18.32 16.24
C LEU A 82 8.84 -17.07 16.64
N LEU A 83 9.28 -16.98 17.90
CA LEU A 83 10.13 -15.90 18.39
C LEU A 83 11.52 -15.97 17.75
N GLU A 84 12.12 -17.15 17.65
CA GLU A 84 13.38 -17.35 16.94
C GLU A 84 13.26 -17.02 15.45
N PHE A 85 12.12 -17.37 14.84
CA PHE A 85 11.84 -17.02 13.45
C PHE A 85 11.69 -15.51 13.26
N ALA A 86 11.12 -14.79 14.24
CA ALA A 86 10.87 -13.35 14.23
C ALA A 86 10.13 -12.88 12.96
N PRO A 87 8.85 -13.25 12.79
CA PRO A 87 8.10 -12.98 11.56
C PRO A 87 7.97 -11.47 11.27
N ASP A 88 8.04 -11.10 9.99
CA ASP A 88 7.63 -9.77 9.50
C ASP A 88 6.09 -9.70 9.29
N PHE A 89 5.43 -10.86 9.18
CA PHE A 89 3.99 -11.01 9.01
C PHE A 89 3.53 -12.34 9.61
N ILE A 90 2.36 -12.35 10.22
CA ILE A 90 1.68 -13.57 10.63
C ILE A 90 0.36 -13.66 9.86
N TYR A 91 0.14 -14.76 9.14
CA TYR A 91 -1.16 -15.10 8.57
C TYR A 91 -1.77 -16.27 9.34
N ILE A 92 -2.98 -16.05 9.87
CA ILE A 92 -3.75 -17.06 10.59
C ILE A 92 -4.94 -17.46 9.71
N HIS A 93 -4.94 -18.72 9.29
CA HIS A 93 -5.96 -19.26 8.42
C HIS A 93 -6.98 -20.14 9.15
N THR A 94 -8.24 -19.72 9.24
CA THR A 94 -9.29 -20.48 9.93
C THR A 94 -10.62 -20.42 9.20
N THR A 95 -11.40 -21.50 9.18
CA THR A 95 -12.72 -21.51 8.51
C THR A 95 -13.86 -21.70 9.50
N ASN A 96 -15.10 -21.76 9.01
CA ASN A 96 -16.25 -22.10 9.84
C ASN A 96 -16.10 -23.46 10.57
N ARG A 97 -15.16 -24.32 10.16
CA ARG A 97 -14.81 -25.59 10.83
C ARG A 97 -14.00 -25.39 12.10
N ASN A 98 -13.34 -24.25 12.27
CA ASN A 98 -12.53 -23.93 13.45
C ASN A 98 -13.35 -23.17 14.52
N ILE A 99 -14.63 -22.87 14.26
CA ILE A 99 -15.58 -22.40 15.27
C ILE A 99 -15.96 -23.60 16.13
N ARG A 100 -15.68 -23.54 17.44
CA ARG A 100 -15.79 -24.70 18.34
C ARG A 100 -17.21 -24.87 18.85
N ASN A 101 -17.87 -23.77 19.20
CA ASN A 101 -19.20 -23.80 19.79
C ASN A 101 -20.21 -23.05 18.91
N PHE A 102 -21.19 -23.79 18.38
CA PHE A 102 -22.36 -23.22 17.74
C PHE A 102 -23.56 -23.23 18.70
N PRO A 103 -24.47 -22.25 18.61
CA PRO A 103 -25.72 -22.29 19.36
C PRO A 103 -26.60 -23.46 18.91
N GLY A 104 -27.32 -24.05 19.85
CA GLY A 104 -28.40 -24.99 19.59
C GLY A 104 -29.67 -24.26 19.13
N ILE A 105 -30.49 -24.93 18.31
CA ILE A 105 -31.76 -24.36 17.85
C ILE A 105 -32.68 -24.12 19.06
N GLY A 106 -33.08 -22.87 19.29
CA GLY A 106 -33.92 -22.47 20.40
C GLY A 106 -33.17 -22.03 21.66
N ASP A 107 -31.84 -21.95 21.63
CA ASP A 107 -31.05 -21.33 22.70
C ASP A 107 -31.49 -19.87 22.95
N SER A 108 -31.44 -19.44 24.21
CA SER A 108 -31.80 -18.06 24.56
C SER A 108 -30.80 -17.06 23.98
N GLU A 109 -31.23 -15.82 23.78
CA GLU A 109 -30.35 -14.77 23.24
C GLU A 109 -29.13 -14.50 24.11
N GLU A 110 -29.26 -14.65 25.43
CA GLU A 110 -28.16 -14.54 26.38
C GLU A 110 -27.13 -15.63 26.12
N ARG A 111 -27.58 -16.88 25.96
CA ARG A 111 -26.69 -18.01 25.68
C ARG A 111 -25.95 -17.85 24.37
N VAL A 112 -26.63 -17.41 23.32
CA VAL A 112 -26.00 -17.10 22.02
C VAL A 112 -24.93 -16.02 22.18
N ARG A 113 -25.21 -14.96 22.95
CA ARG A 113 -24.24 -13.89 23.22
C ARG A 113 -23.01 -14.41 23.98
N GLU A 114 -23.22 -15.23 25.00
CA GLU A 114 -22.11 -15.86 25.74
C GLU A 114 -21.21 -16.70 24.83
N LEU A 115 -21.80 -17.55 23.98
CA LEU A 115 -21.04 -18.36 23.01
C LEU A 115 -20.27 -17.47 22.04
N LEU A 116 -20.89 -16.40 21.56
CA LEU A 116 -20.26 -15.46 20.63
C LEU A 116 -19.05 -14.77 21.28
N GLU A 117 -19.18 -14.30 22.51
CA GLU A 117 -18.05 -13.70 23.24
C GLU A 117 -16.94 -14.72 23.53
N GLN A 118 -17.30 -15.98 23.83
CA GLN A 118 -16.32 -17.05 24.06
C GLN A 118 -15.50 -17.35 22.79
N GLU A 119 -16.17 -17.55 21.65
CA GLU A 119 -15.47 -17.78 20.37
C GLU A 119 -14.63 -16.56 19.97
N PHE A 120 -15.16 -15.34 20.11
CA PHE A 120 -14.39 -14.13 19.82
C PHE A 120 -13.18 -13.98 20.75
N ALA A 121 -13.34 -14.22 22.05
CA ALA A 121 -12.24 -14.13 23.02
C ALA A 121 -11.13 -15.14 22.73
N HIS A 122 -11.47 -16.33 22.23
CA HIS A 122 -10.49 -17.34 21.80
C HIS A 122 -9.59 -16.80 20.68
N PHE A 123 -10.16 -16.17 19.65
CA PHE A 123 -9.36 -15.57 18.58
C PHE A 123 -8.62 -14.31 19.03
N ARG A 124 -9.28 -13.44 19.81
CA ARG A 124 -8.69 -12.21 20.33
C ARG A 124 -7.44 -12.50 21.16
N ALA A 125 -7.46 -13.54 22.00
CA ALA A 125 -6.30 -13.96 22.78
C ALA A 125 -5.08 -14.27 21.89
N VAL A 126 -5.29 -14.91 20.74
CA VAL A 126 -4.21 -15.18 19.77
C VAL A 126 -3.69 -13.88 19.16
N TRP A 127 -4.58 -12.97 18.77
CA TRP A 127 -4.17 -11.71 18.14
C TRP A 127 -3.45 -10.75 19.10
N ASP A 128 -3.97 -10.60 20.32
CA ASP A 128 -3.36 -9.81 21.38
C ASP A 128 -1.96 -10.36 21.69
N LYS A 129 -1.85 -11.69 21.82
CA LYS A 129 -0.58 -12.36 22.05
C LYS A 129 0.39 -12.19 20.89
N CYS A 130 -0.08 -12.27 19.65
CA CYS A 130 0.76 -12.00 18.48
C CYS A 130 1.32 -10.57 18.49
N ARG A 131 0.48 -9.58 18.86
CA ARG A 131 0.89 -8.19 18.99
C ARG A 131 1.93 -8.01 20.09
N ASP A 132 1.70 -8.62 21.25
CA ASP A 132 2.56 -8.47 22.43
C ASP A 132 3.91 -9.18 22.28
N SER A 133 3.95 -10.34 21.61
CA SER A 133 5.17 -11.16 21.49
C SER A 133 5.96 -10.91 20.20
N PHE A 134 5.29 -10.71 19.05
CA PHE A 134 5.96 -10.70 17.74
C PHE A 134 6.02 -9.34 17.07
N HIS A 135 5.19 -8.37 17.50
CA HIS A 135 5.34 -6.99 17.07
C HIS A 135 5.35 -6.84 15.54
N CYS A 136 4.44 -7.55 14.85
CA CYS A 136 4.33 -7.53 13.40
C CYS A 136 2.86 -7.59 12.95
N PRO A 137 2.54 -7.17 11.72
CA PRO A 137 1.17 -7.19 11.25
C PRO A 137 0.57 -8.60 11.16
N VAL A 138 -0.69 -8.71 11.56
CA VAL A 138 -1.46 -9.95 11.51
C VAL A 138 -2.49 -9.87 10.40
N ILE A 139 -2.51 -10.89 9.54
CA ILE A 139 -3.58 -11.13 8.59
C ILE A 139 -4.42 -12.28 9.14
N GLN A 140 -5.69 -12.04 9.39
CA GLN A 140 -6.67 -13.05 9.81
C GLN A 140 -7.74 -13.12 8.74
N ASN A 141 -8.08 -14.30 8.22
CA ASN A 141 -9.26 -14.36 7.37
C ASN A 141 -10.54 -14.40 8.21
N ASN A 142 -11.64 -13.86 7.66
CA ASN A 142 -12.98 -13.98 8.25
C ASN A 142 -13.59 -15.36 7.94
N PHE A 143 -14.85 -15.60 8.29
CA PHE A 143 -15.50 -16.91 8.08
C PHE A 143 -16.46 -16.89 6.89
N GLU A 144 -16.34 -17.88 6.03
CA GLU A 144 -17.29 -18.16 4.96
C GLU A 144 -18.60 -18.78 5.48
N PRO A 145 -19.73 -18.62 4.77
CA PRO A 145 -21.00 -19.24 5.18
C PRO A 145 -20.90 -20.77 5.24
N LEU A 146 -21.74 -21.38 6.07
CA LEU A 146 -21.89 -22.84 6.09
C LEU A 146 -22.47 -23.33 4.76
N PRO A 147 -22.06 -24.51 4.25
CA PRO A 147 -22.60 -25.06 3.00
C PRO A 147 -24.06 -25.58 3.15
N TYR A 148 -24.62 -25.53 4.36
CA TYR A 148 -25.98 -25.96 4.68
C TYR A 148 -26.66 -24.97 5.64
N ARG A 149 -27.99 -25.00 5.69
CA ARG A 149 -28.82 -24.18 6.59
C ARG A 149 -29.94 -25.01 7.17
N VAL A 150 -29.94 -25.24 8.47
CA VAL A 150 -30.96 -26.08 9.13
C VAL A 150 -32.32 -25.38 9.15
N LEU A 151 -32.34 -24.06 9.37
CA LEU A 151 -33.57 -23.26 9.38
C LEU A 151 -33.89 -22.58 8.02
N GLY A 152 -33.18 -22.95 6.95
CA GLY A 152 -33.33 -22.33 5.64
C GLY A 152 -33.08 -20.82 5.67
N ASN A 153 -33.98 -20.02 5.09
CA ASN A 153 -33.83 -18.55 5.09
C ASN A 153 -33.99 -17.91 6.48
N ARG A 154 -34.65 -18.60 7.42
CA ARG A 154 -34.80 -18.10 8.79
C ARG A 154 -33.48 -18.08 9.56
N ASP A 155 -32.51 -18.91 9.15
CA ASP A 155 -31.24 -19.12 9.83
C ASP A 155 -30.39 -17.84 10.00
N ILE A 156 -30.57 -16.84 9.13
CA ILE A 156 -29.82 -15.57 9.17
C ILE A 156 -30.47 -14.50 10.07
N TYR A 157 -31.74 -14.65 10.45
CA TYR A 157 -32.44 -13.71 11.34
C TYR A 157 -33.02 -14.36 12.60
N GLU A 158 -32.80 -15.66 12.78
CA GLU A 158 -32.98 -16.37 14.04
C GLU A 158 -31.72 -16.24 14.90
N LYS A 159 -31.85 -15.80 16.15
CA LYS A 159 -30.68 -15.50 17.00
C LYS A 159 -29.85 -16.74 17.29
N SER A 160 -30.50 -17.90 17.42
CA SER A 160 -29.82 -19.18 17.59
C SER A 160 -29.43 -19.86 16.26
N GLY A 161 -29.61 -19.19 15.12
CA GLY A 161 -29.26 -19.72 13.81
C GLY A 161 -27.75 -19.70 13.57
N ALA A 162 -27.21 -20.74 12.93
CA ALA A 162 -25.77 -20.84 12.71
C ALA A 162 -25.24 -19.77 11.73
N SER A 163 -26.03 -19.42 10.71
CA SER A 163 -25.71 -18.34 9.77
C SER A 163 -25.69 -16.98 10.46
N TYR A 164 -26.67 -16.71 11.33
CA TYR A 164 -26.69 -15.50 12.16
C TYR A 164 -25.45 -15.44 13.06
N PHE A 165 -25.08 -16.55 13.70
CA PHE A 165 -23.92 -16.63 14.57
C PHE A 165 -22.61 -16.31 13.83
N VAL A 166 -22.37 -16.94 12.67
CA VAL A 166 -21.18 -16.66 11.83
C VAL A 166 -21.16 -15.20 11.38
N HIS A 167 -22.31 -14.65 10.99
CA HIS A 167 -22.43 -13.23 10.62
C HIS A 167 -22.04 -12.30 11.78
N CYS A 168 -22.53 -12.55 13.00
CA CYS A 168 -22.18 -11.77 14.17
C CYS A 168 -20.70 -11.92 14.55
N LEU A 169 -20.13 -13.12 14.44
CA LEU A 169 -18.71 -13.36 14.71
C LEU A 169 -17.82 -12.58 13.74
N ASN A 170 -18.14 -12.65 12.44
CA ASN A 170 -17.50 -11.82 11.42
C ASN A 170 -17.59 -10.32 11.76
N GLY A 171 -18.76 -9.84 12.22
CA GLY A 171 -18.94 -8.47 12.68
C GLY A 171 -17.92 -8.06 13.76
N LYS A 172 -17.72 -8.91 14.77
CA LYS A 172 -16.72 -8.68 15.83
C LYS A 172 -15.27 -8.67 15.30
N LEU A 173 -14.95 -9.53 14.33
CA LEU A 173 -13.65 -9.50 13.64
C LEU A 173 -13.43 -8.16 12.92
N TYR A 174 -14.47 -7.62 12.29
CA TYR A 174 -14.39 -6.34 11.58
C TYR A 174 -14.25 -5.15 12.54
N GLU A 175 -14.96 -5.17 13.67
CA GLU A 175 -14.80 -4.18 14.75
C GLU A 175 -13.36 -4.17 15.24
N TYR A 176 -12.81 -5.34 15.59
CA TYR A 176 -11.41 -5.47 16.00
C TYR A 176 -10.44 -4.94 14.95
N ALA A 177 -10.63 -5.27 13.67
CA ALA A 177 -9.79 -4.76 12.59
C ALA A 177 -9.89 -3.23 12.41
N SER A 178 -11.05 -2.63 12.68
CA SER A 178 -11.24 -1.18 12.58
C SER A 178 -10.54 -0.40 13.70
N GLU A 179 -10.36 -1.03 14.86
CA GLU A 179 -9.70 -0.46 16.03
C GLU A 179 -8.17 -0.65 16.00
N HIS A 180 -7.66 -1.52 15.13
CA HIS A 180 -6.27 -1.91 15.09
C HIS A 180 -5.65 -1.76 13.70
N THR A 181 -4.63 -0.93 13.60
CA THR A 181 -4.01 -0.53 12.32
C THR A 181 -3.04 -1.56 11.73
N ASP A 182 -2.60 -2.51 12.55
CA ASP A 182 -1.67 -3.61 12.28
C ASP A 182 -2.39 -4.95 12.05
N PHE A 183 -3.73 -4.92 11.97
CA PHE A 183 -4.55 -6.11 11.79
C PHE A 183 -5.37 -6.01 10.51
N TYR A 184 -5.28 -7.02 9.65
CA TYR A 184 -5.93 -7.04 8.34
C TYR A 184 -6.83 -8.25 8.19
N ILE A 185 -8.01 -8.03 7.61
CA ILE A 185 -8.91 -9.12 7.25
C ILE A 185 -8.63 -9.58 5.82
N ASN A 186 -8.38 -10.88 5.66
CA ASN A 186 -8.51 -11.53 4.36
C ASN A 186 -9.97 -12.02 4.19
N ASP A 187 -10.74 -11.38 3.30
CA ASP A 187 -12.18 -11.61 3.20
C ASP A 187 -12.52 -12.87 2.39
N ILE A 188 -12.37 -14.04 3.01
CA ILE A 188 -12.75 -15.31 2.38
C ILE A 188 -14.27 -15.49 2.27
N HIS A 189 -15.07 -14.77 3.06
CA HIS A 189 -16.52 -14.73 2.89
C HIS A 189 -16.90 -14.17 1.51
N TYR A 190 -16.28 -13.07 1.10
CA TYR A 190 -16.42 -12.52 -0.25
C TYR A 190 -15.84 -13.46 -1.32
N LEU A 191 -14.63 -14.02 -1.10
CA LEU A 191 -14.03 -14.95 -2.07
C LEU A 191 -14.88 -16.21 -2.28
N ALA A 192 -15.46 -16.77 -1.22
CA ALA A 192 -16.38 -17.91 -1.31
C ALA A 192 -17.66 -17.55 -2.06
N SER A 193 -18.18 -16.34 -1.84
CA SER A 193 -19.37 -15.85 -2.55
C SER A 193 -19.11 -15.68 -4.05
N GLU A 194 -17.95 -15.16 -4.42
CA GLU A 194 -17.59 -14.97 -5.83
C GLU A 194 -17.22 -16.28 -6.53
N PHE A 195 -16.46 -17.16 -5.87
CA PHE A 195 -16.13 -18.49 -6.41
C PHE A 195 -17.38 -19.38 -6.53
N GLY A 196 -18.42 -19.03 -5.77
CA GLY A 196 -19.64 -19.79 -5.60
C GLY A 196 -19.50 -20.76 -4.43
N LEU A 197 -20.33 -20.56 -3.40
CA LEU A 197 -20.28 -21.34 -2.16
C LEU A 197 -20.38 -22.86 -2.41
N SER A 198 -21.16 -23.28 -3.40
CA SER A 198 -21.30 -24.69 -3.79
C SER A 198 -20.03 -25.31 -4.35
N ASN A 199 -19.14 -24.51 -4.94
CA ASN A 199 -17.84 -24.94 -5.46
C ASN A 199 -16.70 -24.69 -4.47
N TRP A 200 -16.88 -23.73 -3.56
CA TRP A 200 -15.87 -23.33 -2.58
C TRP A 200 -15.43 -24.48 -1.68
N PHE A 201 -16.37 -25.33 -1.24
CA PHE A 201 -16.09 -26.40 -0.30
C PHE A 201 -16.34 -27.79 -0.91
N ASP A 202 -15.39 -28.71 -0.69
CA ASP A 202 -15.49 -30.12 -1.08
C ASP A 202 -15.31 -31.00 0.16
N GLU A 203 -16.42 -31.58 0.64
CA GLU A 203 -16.44 -32.42 1.85
C GLU A 203 -15.51 -33.64 1.72
N SER A 204 -15.35 -34.18 0.50
CA SER A 204 -14.46 -35.32 0.28
C SER A 204 -13.02 -34.91 0.49
N LYS A 205 -12.62 -33.74 -0.02
CA LYS A 205 -11.26 -33.20 0.16
C LYS A 205 -10.98 -32.80 1.60
N TRP A 206 -11.98 -32.26 2.31
CA TRP A 206 -11.86 -32.02 3.74
C TRP A 206 -11.66 -33.33 4.50
N CYS A 207 -12.47 -34.36 4.25
CA CYS A 207 -12.36 -35.64 4.93
C CYS A 207 -10.99 -36.33 4.69
N LEU A 208 -10.48 -36.28 3.46
CA LEU A 208 -9.24 -36.94 3.06
C LEU A 208 -7.98 -36.16 3.44
N TYR A 209 -7.99 -34.84 3.26
CA TYR A 209 -6.79 -34.00 3.29
C TYR A 209 -6.91 -32.76 4.17
N LYS A 210 -8.09 -32.51 4.76
CA LYS A 210 -8.38 -31.31 5.58
C LYS A 210 -8.12 -29.99 4.85
N TYR A 211 -8.40 -29.95 3.55
CA TYR A 211 -8.36 -28.69 2.79
C TYR A 211 -9.56 -27.81 3.13
N ALA A 212 -9.30 -26.59 3.58
CA ALA A 212 -10.31 -25.58 3.94
C ALA A 212 -11.27 -25.23 2.79
N PHE A 213 -10.79 -25.28 1.55
CA PHE A 213 -11.56 -24.96 0.35
C PHE A 213 -11.05 -25.77 -0.83
N HIS A 214 -11.81 -25.74 -1.93
CA HIS A 214 -11.50 -26.45 -3.16
C HIS A 214 -10.12 -25.99 -3.67
N PRO A 215 -9.24 -26.91 -4.12
CA PRO A 215 -7.91 -26.57 -4.59
C PRO A 215 -7.86 -25.49 -5.67
N GLU A 216 -8.86 -25.43 -6.55
CA GLU A 216 -8.96 -24.38 -7.57
C GLU A 216 -9.26 -22.99 -7.00
N ALA A 217 -9.70 -22.86 -5.75
CA ALA A 217 -9.82 -21.56 -5.08
C ALA A 217 -8.49 -21.07 -4.48
N ILE A 218 -7.48 -21.95 -4.34
CA ILE A 218 -6.19 -21.62 -3.73
C ILE A 218 -5.50 -20.41 -4.38
N PRO A 219 -5.40 -20.30 -5.71
CA PRO A 219 -4.74 -19.14 -6.30
C PRO A 219 -5.46 -17.82 -6.01
N SER A 220 -6.81 -17.80 -5.99
CA SER A 220 -7.57 -16.59 -5.65
C SER A 220 -7.33 -16.14 -4.21
N VAL A 221 -7.31 -17.08 -3.26
CA VAL A 221 -7.04 -16.79 -1.83
C VAL A 221 -5.59 -16.31 -1.65
N ALA A 222 -4.63 -17.04 -2.23
CA ALA A 222 -3.22 -16.67 -2.16
C ALA A 222 -2.94 -15.29 -2.79
N PHE A 223 -3.61 -14.97 -3.89
CA PHE A 223 -3.51 -13.67 -4.54
C PHE A 223 -4.05 -12.55 -3.65
N SER A 224 -5.20 -12.76 -3.01
CA SER A 224 -5.79 -11.80 -2.07
C SER A 224 -4.88 -11.54 -0.87
N ILE A 225 -4.28 -12.57 -0.29
CA ILE A 225 -3.28 -12.42 0.80
C ILE A 225 -2.05 -11.64 0.32
N ALA A 226 -1.52 -11.99 -0.86
CA ALA A 226 -0.37 -11.30 -1.44
C ALA A 226 -0.65 -9.81 -1.67
N ASN A 227 -1.87 -9.45 -2.06
CA ASN A 227 -2.28 -8.05 -2.24
C ASN A 227 -2.22 -7.26 -0.93
N ILE A 228 -2.66 -7.83 0.19
CA ILE A 228 -2.54 -7.19 1.52
C ILE A 228 -1.05 -6.95 1.84
N ILE A 229 -0.22 -8.00 1.70
CA ILE A 229 1.21 -7.93 2.03
C ILE A 229 1.93 -6.89 1.16
N LYS A 230 1.71 -6.87 -0.15
CA LYS A 230 2.35 -5.89 -1.05
C LYS A 230 1.94 -4.46 -0.72
N ALA A 231 0.70 -4.25 -0.29
CA ALA A 231 0.16 -2.95 0.03
C ALA A 231 0.82 -2.36 1.27
N VAL A 232 1.01 -3.18 2.32
CA VAL A 232 1.76 -2.78 3.52
C VAL A 232 3.19 -2.37 3.17
N TYR A 233 3.83 -3.09 2.25
CA TYR A 233 5.17 -2.72 1.75
C TYR A 233 5.19 -1.65 0.66
N GLY A 234 4.08 -0.94 0.43
CA GLY A 234 4.03 0.21 -0.47
C GLY A 234 4.21 -0.13 -1.96
N LYS A 235 3.97 -1.38 -2.35
CA LYS A 235 4.10 -1.89 -3.74
C LYS A 235 2.82 -1.79 -4.56
N ASN A 236 1.79 -1.11 -4.05
CA ASN A 236 0.60 -0.79 -4.82
C ASN A 236 0.86 0.19 -5.95
N LYS A 237 -0.01 0.12 -6.96
CA LYS A 237 -0.12 1.15 -7.99
C LYS A 237 -0.73 2.42 -7.37
N LYS A 238 -0.51 3.55 -8.03
CA LYS A 238 -0.76 4.89 -7.48
C LYS A 238 -1.59 5.78 -8.40
N ALA A 239 -1.61 5.50 -9.69
CA ALA A 239 -2.26 6.33 -10.68
C ALA A 239 -2.87 5.51 -11.81
N LEU A 240 -3.93 6.04 -12.40
CA LEU A 240 -4.55 5.58 -13.62
C LEU A 240 -4.24 6.58 -14.75
N ALA A 241 -3.84 6.07 -15.90
CA ALA A 241 -3.76 6.78 -17.18
C ALA A 241 -4.83 6.18 -18.09
N LEU A 242 -5.84 6.99 -18.41
CA LEU A 242 -7.08 6.55 -19.05
C LEU A 242 -7.14 7.15 -20.46
N ASP A 243 -7.46 6.32 -21.45
CA ASP A 243 -7.96 6.83 -22.72
C ASP A 243 -9.37 7.44 -22.57
N LEU A 244 -9.87 8.08 -23.62
CA LEU A 244 -11.20 8.70 -23.67
C LEU A 244 -12.17 7.82 -24.48
N ASP A 245 -12.03 7.85 -25.81
CA ASP A 245 -12.94 7.18 -26.72
C ASP A 245 -12.90 5.66 -26.53
N ASN A 246 -14.07 5.03 -26.57
CA ASN A 246 -14.30 3.60 -26.26
C ASN A 246 -13.75 3.12 -24.90
N THR A 247 -13.31 4.04 -24.03
CA THR A 247 -12.74 3.71 -22.71
C THR A 247 -13.53 4.36 -21.56
N LEU A 248 -13.86 5.64 -21.66
CA LEU A 248 -14.71 6.36 -20.70
C LEU A 248 -16.15 6.57 -21.19
N TRP A 249 -16.38 6.39 -22.48
CA TRP A 249 -17.66 6.36 -23.18
C TRP A 249 -17.50 5.55 -24.46
N GLY A 250 -18.60 5.10 -25.05
CA GLY A 250 -18.57 4.44 -26.36
C GLY A 250 -18.65 5.44 -27.50
N GLY A 251 -17.97 5.18 -28.61
CA GLY A 251 -17.90 6.08 -29.75
C GLY A 251 -16.68 7.00 -29.73
N ILE A 252 -16.51 7.76 -30.81
CA ILE A 252 -15.38 8.67 -31.04
C ILE A 252 -15.90 10.09 -30.98
N ILE A 253 -15.51 10.86 -29.96
CA ILE A 253 -16.06 12.20 -29.72
C ILE A 253 -15.88 13.15 -30.90
N GLY A 254 -14.76 13.06 -31.61
CA GLY A 254 -14.48 13.89 -32.78
C GLY A 254 -15.40 13.63 -33.98
N ASP A 255 -15.93 12.41 -34.09
CA ASP A 255 -16.79 11.99 -35.21
C ASP A 255 -18.28 12.06 -34.82
N ASP A 256 -18.62 11.59 -33.62
CA ASP A 256 -19.99 11.42 -33.14
C ASP A 256 -20.53 12.70 -32.49
N GLY A 257 -19.66 13.50 -31.87
CA GLY A 257 -20.06 14.65 -31.05
C GLY A 257 -20.63 14.26 -29.67
N VAL A 258 -20.68 15.24 -28.77
CA VAL A 258 -21.02 15.03 -27.34
C VAL A 258 -22.37 14.35 -27.13
N GLU A 259 -23.38 14.68 -27.94
CA GLU A 259 -24.75 14.16 -27.77
C GLU A 259 -24.90 12.69 -28.23
N ASN A 260 -23.94 12.14 -28.99
CA ASN A 260 -24.04 10.80 -29.56
C ASN A 260 -23.04 9.79 -28.96
N ILE A 261 -22.10 10.24 -28.12
CA ILE A 261 -21.26 9.30 -27.35
C ILE A 261 -22.12 8.47 -26.41
N LYS A 262 -21.82 7.18 -26.32
CA LYS A 262 -22.60 6.23 -25.52
C LYS A 262 -22.15 6.28 -24.08
N ILE A 263 -22.90 7.02 -23.27
CA ILE A 263 -22.72 7.08 -21.82
C ILE A 263 -24.06 7.39 -21.15
N GLY A 264 -24.38 6.64 -20.11
CA GLY A 264 -25.65 6.78 -19.39
C GLY A 264 -26.57 5.57 -19.52
N ILE A 265 -27.73 5.65 -18.88
CA ILE A 265 -28.68 4.54 -18.73
C ILE A 265 -29.45 4.14 -19.99
N GLU A 266 -29.26 4.86 -21.10
CA GLU A 266 -30.08 4.70 -22.31
C GLU A 266 -29.69 3.47 -23.14
N THR A 267 -28.45 3.00 -23.02
CA THR A 267 -27.95 1.82 -23.75
C THR A 267 -27.17 0.89 -22.81
N SER A 268 -27.10 -0.40 -23.15
CA SER A 268 -26.31 -1.38 -22.38
C SER A 268 -24.84 -0.96 -22.26
N GLU A 269 -24.26 -0.55 -23.38
CA GLU A 269 -22.88 -0.08 -23.45
C GLU A 269 -22.66 1.22 -22.66
N GLY A 270 -23.58 2.19 -22.79
CA GLY A 270 -23.53 3.43 -22.02
C GLY A 270 -23.61 3.22 -20.51
N MET A 271 -24.40 2.23 -20.05
CA MET A 271 -24.48 1.84 -18.63
C MET A 271 -23.16 1.27 -18.12
N ALA A 272 -22.47 0.49 -18.94
CA ALA A 272 -21.16 -0.07 -18.59
C ALA A 272 -20.12 1.04 -18.38
N PHE A 273 -20.04 2.00 -19.30
CA PHE A 273 -19.15 3.16 -19.17
C PHE A 273 -19.51 4.05 -17.98
N GLU A 274 -20.79 4.31 -17.74
CA GLU A 274 -21.23 5.07 -16.56
C GLU A 274 -20.82 4.37 -15.26
N THR A 275 -20.98 3.05 -15.20
CA THR A 275 -20.55 2.22 -14.05
C THR A 275 -19.04 2.30 -13.86
N PHE A 276 -18.27 2.21 -14.95
CA PHE A 276 -16.82 2.36 -14.92
C PHE A 276 -16.40 3.75 -14.42
N GLN A 277 -17.01 4.82 -14.91
CA GLN A 277 -16.75 6.18 -14.42
C GLN A 277 -17.06 6.35 -12.93
N ARG A 278 -18.18 5.80 -12.44
CA ARG A 278 -18.50 5.80 -10.99
C ARG A 278 -17.45 5.05 -10.18
N TYR A 279 -16.97 3.91 -10.68
CA TYR A 279 -15.90 3.15 -10.03
C TYR A 279 -14.59 3.95 -9.97
N LEU A 280 -14.16 4.55 -11.09
CA LEU A 280 -12.98 5.44 -11.15
C LEU A 280 -13.12 6.64 -10.19
N LYS A 281 -14.30 7.26 -10.11
CA LYS A 281 -14.58 8.34 -9.17
C LYS A 281 -14.41 7.88 -7.72
N ASN A 282 -14.85 6.67 -7.37
CA ASN A 282 -14.62 6.11 -6.04
C ASN A 282 -13.14 5.83 -5.76
N LEU A 283 -12.38 5.31 -6.73
CA LEU A 283 -10.93 5.17 -6.61
C LEU A 283 -10.24 6.53 -6.36
N SER A 284 -10.73 7.61 -6.99
CA SER A 284 -10.19 8.95 -6.74
C SER A 284 -10.42 9.44 -5.31
N ARG A 285 -11.50 9.00 -4.66
CA ARG A 285 -11.82 9.38 -3.27
C ARG A 285 -10.91 8.70 -2.25
N ILE A 286 -10.32 7.55 -2.60
CA ILE A 286 -9.32 6.85 -1.79
C ILE A 286 -7.88 7.22 -2.20
N GLY A 287 -7.70 8.29 -2.97
CA GLY A 287 -6.38 8.87 -3.25
C GLY A 287 -5.67 8.33 -4.49
N ILE A 288 -6.34 7.53 -5.32
CA ILE A 288 -5.81 7.14 -6.64
C ILE A 288 -5.92 8.33 -7.59
N SER A 289 -4.83 8.67 -8.27
CA SER A 289 -4.83 9.80 -9.20
C SER A 289 -5.34 9.37 -10.57
N LEU A 290 -6.34 10.09 -11.08
CA LEU A 290 -6.84 9.90 -12.43
C LEU A 290 -6.11 10.86 -13.38
N ASN A 291 -5.71 10.37 -14.55
CA ASN A 291 -5.01 11.14 -15.58
C ASN A 291 -5.52 10.72 -16.96
N LEU A 292 -5.52 11.63 -17.92
CA LEU A 292 -5.87 11.35 -19.31
C LEU A 292 -4.62 11.08 -20.14
N CYS A 293 -4.66 10.04 -20.95
CA CYS A 293 -3.66 9.66 -21.95
C CYS A 293 -4.38 9.23 -23.23
N SER A 294 -4.79 10.20 -24.04
CA SER A 294 -5.66 9.98 -25.19
C SER A 294 -5.17 10.69 -26.45
N LYS A 295 -5.41 10.07 -27.60
CA LYS A 295 -5.11 10.63 -28.92
C LYS A 295 -6.31 11.42 -29.44
N ASN A 296 -6.36 12.69 -29.09
CA ASN A 296 -7.45 13.59 -29.45
C ASN A 296 -6.99 15.05 -29.51
N ASP A 297 -7.82 15.92 -30.09
CA ASP A 297 -7.73 17.35 -29.83
C ASP A 297 -8.15 17.63 -28.38
N GLU A 298 -7.39 18.45 -27.65
CA GLU A 298 -7.63 18.67 -26.22
C GLU A 298 -8.99 19.30 -25.95
N ALA A 299 -9.42 20.26 -26.76
CA ALA A 299 -10.70 20.94 -26.54
C ALA A 299 -11.87 19.99 -26.78
N LEU A 300 -11.85 19.26 -27.91
CA LEU A 300 -12.89 18.29 -28.27
C LEU A 300 -12.93 17.10 -27.31
N GLY A 301 -11.77 16.53 -26.97
CA GLY A 301 -11.69 15.41 -26.04
C GLY A 301 -12.22 15.75 -24.65
N LEU A 302 -11.99 16.97 -24.18
CA LEU A 302 -12.54 17.43 -22.89
C LEU A 302 -14.03 17.79 -22.96
N GLU A 303 -14.56 18.08 -24.14
CA GLU A 303 -15.97 18.41 -24.35
C GLU A 303 -16.89 17.23 -23.98
N GLY A 304 -16.45 15.98 -24.19
CA GLY A 304 -17.20 14.78 -23.82
C GLY A 304 -17.62 14.71 -22.34
N PHE A 305 -16.87 15.34 -21.43
CA PHE A 305 -17.25 15.44 -20.01
C PHE A 305 -18.42 16.40 -19.72
N SER A 306 -18.82 17.18 -20.72
CA SER A 306 -19.99 18.06 -20.67
C SER A 306 -21.30 17.30 -20.86
N HIS A 307 -21.26 16.06 -21.35
CA HIS A 307 -22.44 15.22 -21.48
C HIS A 307 -23.14 15.05 -20.11
N VAL A 308 -24.47 15.10 -20.11
CA VAL A 308 -25.29 15.12 -18.89
C VAL A 308 -25.08 13.87 -18.02
N ALA A 309 -24.88 12.72 -18.64
CA ALA A 309 -24.65 11.44 -17.96
C ALA A 309 -23.19 11.24 -17.51
N SER A 310 -22.27 12.14 -17.88
CA SER A 310 -20.86 12.02 -17.51
C SER A 310 -20.66 12.27 -16.01
N VAL A 311 -20.16 11.24 -15.31
CA VAL A 311 -19.95 11.23 -13.86
C VAL A 311 -18.61 11.86 -13.50
N LEU A 312 -17.58 11.61 -14.31
CA LEU A 312 -16.29 12.26 -14.20
C LEU A 312 -16.36 13.66 -14.81
N LYS A 313 -15.60 14.59 -14.25
CA LYS A 313 -15.44 15.94 -14.78
C LYS A 313 -13.97 16.24 -15.05
N PRO A 314 -13.63 17.22 -15.91
CA PRO A 314 -12.24 17.53 -16.21
C PRO A 314 -11.41 17.84 -14.94
N GLU A 315 -12.03 18.30 -13.86
CA GLU A 315 -11.37 18.61 -12.58
C GLU A 315 -11.01 17.37 -11.75
N ASP A 316 -11.53 16.20 -12.10
CA ASP A 316 -11.18 14.93 -11.45
C ASP A 316 -9.82 14.42 -11.90
N PHE A 317 -9.33 14.88 -13.04
CA PHE A 317 -8.05 14.49 -13.61
C PHE A 317 -6.95 15.46 -13.19
N ILE A 318 -5.82 14.89 -12.75
CA ILE A 318 -4.65 15.65 -12.30
C ILE A 318 -3.82 16.11 -13.50
N ILE A 319 -3.51 15.19 -14.40
CA ILE A 319 -2.76 15.45 -15.63
C ILE A 319 -3.63 15.08 -16.82
N LYS A 320 -3.66 15.95 -17.81
CA LYS A 320 -4.39 15.76 -19.06
C LYS A 320 -3.39 15.75 -20.20
N ARG A 321 -3.11 14.58 -20.76
CA ARG A 321 -2.36 14.42 -22.00
C ARG A 321 -3.33 13.96 -23.08
N VAL A 322 -4.05 14.94 -23.63
CA VAL A 322 -4.98 14.76 -24.74
C VAL A 322 -4.35 15.44 -25.95
N ASN A 323 -3.60 14.67 -26.73
CA ASN A 323 -2.81 15.16 -27.86
C ASN A 323 -2.46 14.02 -28.81
N TRP A 324 -1.85 14.33 -29.96
CA TRP A 324 -1.48 13.34 -30.97
C TRP A 324 -0.10 12.69 -30.75
N GLU A 325 0.52 12.86 -29.59
CA GLU A 325 1.77 12.15 -29.25
C GLU A 325 1.49 10.68 -28.93
N ASN A 326 2.53 9.83 -28.91
CA ASN A 326 2.34 8.43 -28.57
C ASN A 326 1.99 8.26 -27.08
N LYS A 327 1.19 7.23 -26.76
CA LYS A 327 0.69 7.02 -25.40
C LYS A 327 1.80 6.57 -24.43
N ASP A 328 2.82 5.85 -24.90
CA ASP A 328 4.05 5.54 -24.14
C ASP A 328 4.80 6.82 -23.72
N ASP A 329 5.04 7.74 -24.65
CA ASP A 329 5.67 9.04 -24.36
C ASP A 329 4.86 9.85 -23.33
N ASN A 330 3.53 9.85 -23.48
CA ASN A 330 2.64 10.52 -22.54
C ASN A 330 2.64 9.86 -21.15
N ILE A 331 2.77 8.54 -21.05
CA ILE A 331 2.90 7.83 -19.77
C ILE A 331 4.21 8.19 -19.06
N HIS A 332 5.34 8.24 -19.77
CA HIS A 332 6.61 8.72 -19.22
C HIS A 332 6.45 10.14 -18.63
N LYS A 333 5.78 11.03 -19.38
CA LYS A 333 5.50 12.40 -18.93
C LYS A 333 4.57 12.44 -17.71
N ILE A 334 3.50 11.64 -17.70
CA ILE A 334 2.57 11.53 -16.56
C ILE A 334 3.30 11.06 -15.30
N ALA A 335 4.07 9.97 -15.38
CA ALA A 335 4.83 9.45 -14.25
C ALA A 335 5.82 10.48 -13.70
N LYS A 336 6.55 11.16 -14.60
CA LYS A 336 7.48 12.26 -14.25
C LYS A 336 6.78 13.43 -13.59
N ASP A 337 5.64 13.87 -14.13
CA ASP A 337 4.90 15.03 -13.61
C ASP A 337 4.24 14.76 -12.25
N LEU A 338 3.78 13.52 -12.03
CA LEU A 338 3.30 13.03 -10.72
C LEU A 338 4.44 12.72 -9.74
N ASN A 339 5.69 12.65 -10.21
CA ASN A 339 6.86 12.25 -9.44
C ASN A 339 6.70 10.84 -8.80
N ILE A 340 6.31 9.87 -9.63
CA ILE A 340 6.19 8.45 -9.28
C ILE A 340 6.93 7.59 -10.32
N GLY A 341 7.20 6.33 -9.99
CA GLY A 341 7.69 5.36 -10.98
C GLY A 341 6.61 4.96 -11.96
N GLU A 342 6.99 4.66 -13.20
CA GLU A 342 6.09 4.12 -14.24
C GLU A 342 5.43 2.81 -13.79
N ASP A 343 6.18 2.00 -13.03
CA ASP A 343 5.68 0.77 -12.39
C ASP A 343 4.54 1.01 -11.39
N ALA A 344 4.24 2.27 -11.05
CA ALA A 344 3.09 2.65 -10.22
C ALA A 344 1.90 3.20 -11.03
N VAL A 345 1.98 3.24 -12.36
CA VAL A 345 0.91 3.67 -13.26
C VAL A 345 0.16 2.46 -13.82
N VAL A 346 -1.16 2.56 -13.90
CA VAL A 346 -2.04 1.62 -14.59
C VAL A 346 -2.58 2.30 -15.83
N PHE A 347 -2.39 1.69 -17.00
CA PHE A 347 -2.88 2.18 -18.27
C PHE A 347 -4.13 1.42 -18.70
N VAL A 348 -5.18 2.14 -19.09
CA VAL A 348 -6.45 1.59 -19.56
C VAL A 348 -6.81 2.22 -20.89
N ASP A 349 -7.03 1.37 -21.88
CA ASP A 349 -7.25 1.71 -23.28
C ASP A 349 -7.94 0.52 -23.95
N ASP A 350 -8.98 0.75 -24.75
CA ASP A 350 -9.70 -0.29 -25.48
C ASP A 350 -8.87 -0.87 -26.63
N ASN A 351 -7.96 -0.07 -27.20
CA ASN A 351 -7.19 -0.42 -28.39
C ASN A 351 -6.02 -1.37 -28.06
N PRO A 352 -6.05 -2.63 -28.54
CA PRO A 352 -5.02 -3.62 -28.25
C PRO A 352 -3.63 -3.24 -28.80
N MET A 353 -3.55 -2.44 -29.87
CA MET A 353 -2.29 -1.98 -30.43
C MET A 353 -1.60 -0.98 -29.50
N GLU A 354 -2.34 0.00 -28.99
CA GLU A 354 -1.82 0.98 -28.03
C GLU A 354 -1.40 0.28 -26.72
N ARG A 355 -2.22 -0.66 -26.23
CA ARG A 355 -1.86 -1.52 -25.10
C ARG A 355 -0.55 -2.30 -25.33
N GLY A 356 -0.35 -2.84 -26.54
CA GLY A 356 0.87 -3.56 -26.91
C GLY A 356 2.12 -2.67 -26.88
N ILE A 357 2.02 -1.47 -27.47
CA ILE A 357 3.12 -0.49 -27.51
C ILE A 357 3.51 -0.05 -26.09
N VAL A 358 2.52 0.31 -25.27
CA VAL A 358 2.76 0.73 -23.88
C VAL A 358 3.40 -0.39 -23.05
N ALA A 359 2.94 -1.63 -23.22
CA ALA A 359 3.49 -2.78 -22.50
C ALA A 359 4.95 -3.11 -22.89
N GLU A 360 5.37 -2.79 -24.12
CA GLU A 360 6.74 -3.03 -24.59
C GLU A 360 7.70 -1.91 -24.19
N ARG A 361 7.21 -0.67 -24.12
CA ARG A 361 8.06 0.53 -24.00
C ARG A 361 8.07 1.18 -22.61
N THR A 362 7.16 0.78 -21.72
CA THR A 362 7.04 1.36 -20.38
C THR A 362 6.95 0.27 -19.32
N ASP A 363 7.23 0.62 -18.06
CA ASP A 363 7.00 -0.27 -16.91
C ASP A 363 5.55 -0.22 -16.38
N ALA A 364 4.65 0.52 -17.06
CA ALA A 364 3.27 0.67 -16.61
C ALA A 364 2.50 -0.65 -16.68
N TYR A 365 1.59 -0.85 -15.72
CA TYR A 365 0.69 -2.00 -15.78
C TYR A 365 -0.41 -1.73 -16.80
N VAL A 366 -0.45 -2.52 -17.88
CA VAL A 366 -1.47 -2.40 -18.92
C VAL A 366 -2.65 -3.31 -18.57
N LEU A 367 -3.82 -2.71 -18.34
CA LEU A 367 -5.01 -3.45 -17.97
C LEU A 367 -5.55 -4.24 -19.19
N PRO A 368 -5.75 -5.56 -19.09
CA PRO A 368 -6.19 -6.38 -20.22
C PRO A 368 -7.72 -6.29 -20.38
N VAL A 369 -8.21 -5.16 -20.87
CA VAL A 369 -9.64 -4.92 -21.08
C VAL A 369 -10.09 -5.26 -22.49
N ASN A 370 -11.34 -5.73 -22.66
CA ASN A 370 -11.96 -5.94 -23.97
C ASN A 370 -13.32 -5.25 -24.01
N GLU A 371 -14.31 -5.85 -23.34
CA GLU A 371 -15.68 -5.34 -23.32
C GLU A 371 -15.91 -4.39 -22.12
N PRO A 372 -16.60 -3.25 -22.29
CA PRO A 372 -16.82 -2.26 -21.23
C PRO A 372 -17.43 -2.84 -19.94
N GLU A 373 -18.29 -3.85 -20.05
CA GLU A 373 -18.95 -4.53 -18.94
C GLU A 373 -17.94 -5.22 -18.00
N GLU A 374 -16.76 -5.58 -18.51
CA GLU A 374 -15.73 -6.26 -17.74
C GLU A 374 -14.74 -5.32 -17.06
N TYR A 375 -14.72 -4.03 -17.43
CA TYR A 375 -13.65 -3.11 -17.03
C TYR A 375 -13.54 -2.99 -15.51
N VAL A 376 -14.69 -2.82 -14.84
CA VAL A 376 -14.74 -2.75 -13.38
C VAL A 376 -14.25 -4.05 -12.74
N ARG A 377 -14.73 -5.20 -13.23
CA ARG A 377 -14.33 -6.51 -12.72
C ARG A 377 -12.82 -6.72 -12.87
N ILE A 378 -12.26 -6.47 -14.05
CA ILE A 378 -10.84 -6.69 -14.32
C ILE A 378 -9.97 -5.75 -13.50
N LEU A 379 -10.35 -4.46 -13.39
CA LEU A 379 -9.60 -3.47 -12.60
C LEU A 379 -9.62 -3.81 -11.10
N ASP A 380 -10.79 -4.11 -10.56
CA ASP A 380 -10.99 -4.46 -9.15
C ASP A 380 -10.22 -5.72 -8.76
N ARG A 381 -10.42 -6.79 -9.53
CA ARG A 381 -9.88 -8.13 -9.25
C ARG A 381 -8.40 -8.24 -9.58
N SER A 382 -7.81 -7.26 -10.26
CA SER A 382 -6.35 -7.16 -10.41
C SER A 382 -5.63 -6.76 -9.12
N GLY A 383 -6.35 -6.31 -8.08
CA GLY A 383 -5.79 -6.02 -6.77
C GLY A 383 -4.72 -4.92 -6.78
N LEU A 384 -4.75 -4.00 -7.75
CA LEU A 384 -3.70 -3.02 -8.01
C LEU A 384 -3.65 -1.91 -6.95
N PHE A 385 -4.78 -1.68 -6.27
CA PHE A 385 -5.03 -0.58 -5.34
C PHE A 385 -5.53 -1.06 -3.97
N GLU A 386 -4.97 -2.17 -3.47
CA GLU A 386 -5.38 -2.78 -2.19
C GLU A 386 -5.28 -1.79 -1.01
N CYS A 387 -6.37 -1.61 -0.26
CA CYS A 387 -6.47 -0.52 0.70
C CYS A 387 -6.18 -0.99 2.12
N VAL A 388 -4.93 -0.81 2.59
CA VAL A 388 -4.52 -1.17 3.96
C VAL A 388 -4.70 -0.05 4.99
N SER A 389 -5.06 1.16 4.55
CA SER A 389 -5.30 2.29 5.45
C SER A 389 -6.19 3.32 4.75
N LEU A 390 -7.34 3.66 5.34
CA LEU A 390 -8.19 4.77 4.91
C LEU A 390 -7.89 6.02 5.77
N GLN A 391 -6.62 6.41 5.89
CA GLN A 391 -6.29 7.61 6.65
C GLN A 391 -6.54 8.88 5.84
N ALA A 392 -6.75 10.00 6.56
CA ALA A 392 -7.05 11.32 5.99
C ALA A 392 -6.02 11.77 4.93
N ASP A 393 -4.79 11.26 5.00
CA ASP A 393 -3.71 11.59 4.08
C ASP A 393 -3.89 11.05 2.65
N ASP A 394 -4.61 9.93 2.48
CA ASP A 394 -4.91 9.40 1.15
C ASP A 394 -5.99 10.25 0.45
N ARG A 395 -6.97 10.77 1.20
CA ARG A 395 -7.95 11.76 0.69
C ARG A 395 -7.27 13.07 0.27
N LYS A 396 -6.28 13.53 1.04
CA LYS A 396 -5.49 14.74 0.74
C LYS A 396 -4.52 14.57 -0.42
N ARG A 397 -4.29 13.35 -0.91
CA ARG A 397 -3.31 13.10 -1.98
C ARG A 397 -3.67 13.77 -3.30
N ASN A 398 -4.95 13.76 -3.67
CA ASN A 398 -5.41 14.44 -4.87
C ASN A 398 -5.40 15.97 -4.71
N GLU A 399 -5.73 16.48 -3.53
CA GLU A 399 -5.56 17.90 -3.20
C GLU A 399 -4.09 18.32 -3.31
N TYR A 400 -3.18 17.50 -2.80
CA TYR A 400 -1.74 17.71 -2.91
C TYR A 400 -1.30 17.84 -4.37
N TYR A 401 -1.72 16.93 -5.27
CA TYR A 401 -1.32 17.03 -6.67
C TYR A 401 -1.91 18.28 -7.35
N LYS A 402 -3.16 18.64 -7.04
CA LYS A 402 -3.77 19.89 -7.52
C LYS A 402 -3.01 21.12 -7.02
N ALA A 403 -2.64 21.14 -5.74
CA ALA A 403 -1.79 22.18 -5.17
C ALA A 403 -0.42 22.23 -5.85
N ASN A 404 0.19 21.08 -6.14
CA ASN A 404 1.48 21.02 -6.82
C ASN A 404 1.42 21.53 -8.27
N ALA A 405 0.33 21.27 -8.98
CA ALA A 405 0.09 21.85 -10.30
C ALA A 405 -0.04 23.38 -10.25
N ARG A 406 -0.71 23.92 -9.22
CA ARG A 406 -0.77 25.38 -8.97
C ARG A 406 0.61 25.95 -8.66
N ARG A 407 1.40 25.28 -7.81
CA ARG A 407 2.79 25.67 -7.50
C ARG A 407 3.66 25.71 -8.77
N LYS A 408 3.58 24.70 -9.66
CA LYS A 408 4.30 24.70 -10.94
C LYS A 408 3.90 25.89 -11.83
N LYS A 409 2.61 26.25 -11.88
CA LYS A 409 2.15 27.43 -12.62
C LYS A 409 2.70 28.73 -12.04
N GLU A 410 2.71 28.88 -10.72
CA GLU A 410 3.28 30.04 -10.03
C GLU A 410 4.81 30.09 -10.16
N GLN A 411 5.50 28.94 -10.19
CA GLN A 411 6.95 28.90 -10.42
C GLN A 411 7.34 29.61 -11.72
N HIS A 412 6.51 29.56 -12.76
CA HIS A 412 6.75 30.26 -14.03
C HIS A 412 6.64 31.79 -13.94
N THR A 413 6.08 32.35 -12.86
CA THR A 413 5.97 33.80 -12.68
C THR A 413 7.20 34.42 -12.00
N PHE A 414 8.12 33.61 -11.48
CA PHE A 414 9.35 34.07 -10.82
C PHE A 414 10.58 33.81 -11.69
N THR A 415 11.53 34.74 -11.68
CA THR A 415 12.81 34.63 -12.39
C THR A 415 13.91 34.00 -11.56
N ASP A 416 13.85 34.13 -10.22
CA ASP A 416 14.75 33.46 -9.28
C ASP A 416 14.00 32.34 -8.53
N TYR A 417 14.64 31.19 -8.43
CA TYR A 417 14.11 30.04 -7.70
C TYR A 417 14.02 30.30 -6.19
N LYS A 418 14.96 31.06 -5.64
CA LYS A 418 14.96 31.37 -4.21
C LYS A 418 13.79 32.28 -3.84
N GLU A 419 13.52 33.31 -4.64
CA GLU A 419 12.35 34.19 -4.48
C GLU A 419 11.04 33.40 -4.52
N PHE A 420 10.95 32.41 -5.42
CA PHE A 420 9.80 31.50 -5.46
C PHE A 420 9.64 30.71 -4.15
N LEU A 421 10.73 30.13 -3.60
CA LEU A 421 10.65 29.37 -2.35
C LEU A 421 10.26 30.25 -1.15
N GLU A 422 10.78 31.47 -1.07
CA GLU A 422 10.39 32.44 -0.04
C GLU A 422 8.91 32.81 -0.16
N ALA A 423 8.40 32.98 -1.38
CA ALA A 423 7.00 33.29 -1.66
C ALA A 423 6.02 32.13 -1.37
N LEU A 424 6.51 30.90 -1.12
CA LEU A 424 5.67 29.78 -0.68
C LEU A 424 5.30 29.87 0.81
N GLU A 425 5.97 30.72 1.59
CA GLU A 425 5.75 30.90 3.03
C GLU A 425 5.81 29.57 3.78
N MET A 426 6.90 28.84 3.56
CA MET A 426 7.05 27.48 4.07
C MET A 426 7.32 27.45 5.59
N VAL A 427 6.65 26.53 6.27
CA VAL A 427 6.89 26.23 7.69
C VAL A 427 7.21 24.74 7.81
N CYS A 428 8.41 24.42 8.32
CA CYS A 428 8.82 23.07 8.67
C CYS A 428 8.61 22.84 10.16
N LEU A 429 7.67 21.97 10.50
CA LEU A 429 7.45 21.50 11.86
C LEU A 429 8.27 20.23 12.10
N VAL A 430 9.24 20.32 13.00
CA VAL A 430 10.05 19.19 13.46
C VAL A 430 9.39 18.59 14.70
N ASP A 431 9.14 17.28 14.65
CA ASP A 431 8.59 16.52 15.77
C ASP A 431 9.48 15.32 16.12
N SER A 432 9.48 14.95 17.40
CA SER A 432 10.11 13.68 17.82
C SER A 432 9.27 12.50 17.36
N LEU A 433 9.88 11.36 17.12
CA LEU A 433 9.12 10.15 16.85
C LEU A 433 8.44 9.69 18.14
N ASN A 434 7.12 9.50 18.10
CA ASN A 434 6.31 9.16 19.27
C ASN A 434 5.13 8.25 18.86
N VAL A 435 4.41 7.71 19.84
CA VAL A 435 3.28 6.78 19.61
C VAL A 435 2.23 7.36 18.65
N GLY A 436 2.00 8.68 18.68
CA GLY A 436 1.03 9.34 17.82
C GLY A 436 1.44 9.50 16.35
N ASN A 437 2.74 9.41 16.01
CA ASN A 437 3.24 9.58 14.64
C ASN A 437 4.00 8.37 14.09
N ILE A 438 4.31 7.37 14.91
CA ILE A 438 5.18 6.24 14.56
C ILE A 438 4.66 5.45 13.35
N GLN A 439 3.36 5.16 13.30
CA GLN A 439 2.76 4.44 12.19
C GLN A 439 2.92 5.18 10.87
N ARG A 440 2.70 6.50 10.91
CA ARG A 440 2.77 7.35 9.72
C ARG A 440 4.20 7.46 9.21
N VAL A 441 5.15 7.55 10.13
CA VAL A 441 6.59 7.54 9.89
C VAL A 441 7.00 6.23 9.23
N THR A 442 6.61 5.09 9.81
CA THR A 442 6.89 3.75 9.24
C THR A 442 6.29 3.57 7.85
N GLN A 443 5.05 4.02 7.64
CA GLN A 443 4.46 4.01 6.30
C GLN A 443 5.29 4.85 5.31
N LEU A 444 5.74 6.04 5.73
CA LEU A 444 6.56 6.90 4.87
C LEU A 444 7.92 6.24 4.57
N ILE A 445 8.54 5.60 5.56
CA ILE A 445 9.76 4.80 5.40
C ILE A 445 9.59 3.75 4.31
N ASN A 446 8.53 2.96 4.40
CA ASN A 446 8.31 1.83 3.50
C ASN A 446 7.81 2.25 2.11
N LYS A 447 7.08 3.37 2.01
CA LYS A 447 6.57 3.90 0.73
C LYS A 447 7.60 4.74 -0.05
N THR A 448 8.71 5.15 0.56
CA THR A 448 9.71 6.04 -0.07
C THR A 448 10.89 5.26 -0.66
N ASN A 449 10.98 5.28 -2.00
CA ASN A 449 12.04 4.58 -2.75
C ASN A 449 13.08 5.54 -3.37
N GLN A 450 12.64 6.67 -3.94
CA GLN A 450 13.51 7.54 -4.73
C GLN A 450 14.47 8.38 -3.87
N PHE A 451 14.03 8.75 -2.67
CA PHE A 451 14.79 9.57 -1.74
C PHE A 451 14.91 8.82 -0.42
N ASN A 452 15.48 7.61 -0.48
CA ASN A 452 15.88 6.85 0.69
C ASN A 452 17.34 6.45 0.47
N LEU A 453 18.24 7.06 1.27
CA LEU A 453 19.68 6.96 1.05
C LEU A 453 20.22 5.55 1.27
N THR A 454 19.65 4.82 2.23
CA THR A 454 20.08 3.47 2.61
C THR A 454 19.12 2.38 2.16
N THR A 455 17.97 2.76 1.60
CA THR A 455 16.85 1.86 1.24
C THR A 455 16.30 1.03 2.42
N ALA A 456 16.64 1.41 3.64
CA ALA A 456 16.20 0.71 4.84
C ALA A 456 14.67 0.74 4.95
N ARG A 457 14.11 -0.40 5.38
CA ARG A 457 12.69 -0.65 5.60
C ARG A 457 12.54 -1.04 7.06
N PHE A 458 11.48 -0.53 7.68
CA PHE A 458 11.24 -0.74 9.10
C PHE A 458 9.81 -1.23 9.32
N THR A 459 9.58 -2.08 10.30
CA THR A 459 8.24 -2.28 10.90
C THR A 459 7.91 -1.12 11.83
N VAL A 460 6.72 -1.09 12.42
CA VAL A 460 6.37 0.00 13.36
C VAL A 460 7.23 -0.12 14.62
N GLU A 461 7.56 -1.35 14.97
CA GLU A 461 8.16 -1.76 16.21
C GLU A 461 9.68 -1.63 16.14
N GLU A 462 10.31 -1.94 15.00
CA GLU A 462 11.72 -1.60 14.76
C GLU A 462 11.96 -0.08 14.90
N VAL A 463 11.02 0.77 14.45
CA VAL A 463 11.11 2.23 14.70
C VAL A 463 10.94 2.54 16.18
N GLN A 464 10.02 1.88 16.89
CA GLN A 464 9.82 2.10 18.33
C GLN A 464 11.06 1.72 19.15
N GLU A 465 11.71 0.59 18.83
CA GLU A 465 12.93 0.13 19.48
C GLU A 465 14.09 1.10 19.26
N GLU A 466 14.28 1.56 18.02
CA GLU A 466 15.31 2.56 17.70
C GLU A 466 15.09 3.87 18.46
N VAL A 467 13.84 4.31 18.60
CA VAL A 467 13.49 5.55 19.32
C VAL A 467 13.68 5.44 20.83
N LYS A 468 13.54 4.24 21.42
CA LYS A 468 13.78 4.00 22.85
C LYS A 468 15.27 4.03 23.21
N ASN A 469 16.16 3.87 22.24
CA ASN A 469 17.60 3.87 22.49
C ASN A 469 18.10 5.29 22.83
N PRO A 470 18.74 5.51 23.99
CA PRO A 470 19.22 6.84 24.40
C PRO A 470 20.29 7.41 23.46
N ASP A 471 21.00 6.55 22.74
CA ASP A 471 22.02 6.94 21.77
C ASP A 471 21.44 7.27 20.38
N THR A 472 20.13 7.15 20.20
CA THR A 472 19.47 7.49 18.94
C THR A 472 19.02 8.95 18.91
N ILE A 473 19.24 9.59 17.75
CA ILE A 473 18.64 10.86 17.37
C ILE A 473 17.63 10.54 16.27
N ALA A 474 16.34 10.67 16.59
CA ALA A 474 15.26 10.40 15.65
C ALA A 474 14.21 11.52 15.64
N PHE A 475 13.81 11.95 14.45
CA PHE A 475 12.76 12.95 14.26
C PHE A 475 12.13 12.89 12.88
N ALA A 476 10.95 13.49 12.78
CA ALA A 476 10.22 13.66 11.55
C ALA A 476 10.01 15.15 11.25
N GLY A 477 10.05 15.49 9.96
CA GLY A 477 9.73 16.82 9.45
C GLY A 477 8.36 16.81 8.77
N GLN A 478 7.49 17.73 9.17
CA GLN A 478 6.25 18.07 8.48
C GLN A 478 6.43 19.42 7.77
N LEU A 479 5.97 19.54 6.53
CA LEU A 479 6.10 20.78 5.76
C LEU A 479 4.74 21.30 5.32
N SER A 480 4.45 22.55 5.64
CA SER A 480 3.29 23.29 5.14
C SER A 480 3.72 24.51 4.34
N ASP A 481 2.94 24.87 3.33
CA ASP A 481 3.09 26.09 2.54
C ASP A 481 1.72 26.77 2.33
N LYS A 482 1.69 27.95 1.72
CA LYS A 482 0.45 28.73 1.49
C LYS A 482 -0.64 27.98 0.70
N TYR A 483 -0.29 26.92 -0.02
CA TYR A 483 -1.24 26.10 -0.78
C TYR A 483 -1.75 24.88 -0.01
N GLY A 484 -1.14 24.56 1.13
CA GLY A 484 -1.62 23.50 2.02
C GLY A 484 -0.52 22.79 2.81
N ASP A 485 -0.98 21.91 3.69
CA ASP A 485 -0.16 21.03 4.52
C ASP A 485 0.24 19.77 3.73
N ASN A 486 1.54 19.48 3.67
CA ASN A 486 2.06 18.31 2.97
C ASN A 486 2.20 17.08 3.90
N GLY A 487 1.86 17.23 5.19
CA GLY A 487 1.97 16.19 6.22
C GLY A 487 3.42 15.87 6.58
N ILE A 488 3.65 14.71 7.20
CA ILE A 488 4.99 14.21 7.46
C ILE A 488 5.65 13.86 6.12
N VAL A 489 6.77 14.52 5.84
CA VAL A 489 7.46 14.46 4.56
C VAL A 489 8.93 14.11 4.67
N SER A 490 9.51 14.07 5.87
CA SER A 490 10.90 13.62 6.07
C SER A 490 11.01 12.84 7.36
N VAL A 491 11.90 11.84 7.37
CA VAL A 491 12.27 11.09 8.58
C VAL A 491 13.78 10.96 8.60
N LEU A 492 14.37 11.21 9.76
CA LEU A 492 15.80 11.06 10.01
C LEU A 492 15.99 10.26 11.29
N MET A 493 16.79 9.18 11.20
CA MET A 493 17.26 8.41 12.33
C MET A 493 18.77 8.22 12.23
N SER A 494 19.48 8.58 13.29
CA SER A 494 20.92 8.37 13.41
C SER A 494 21.29 7.83 14.79
N LYS A 495 22.29 6.95 14.84
CA LYS A 495 22.81 6.36 16.07
C LYS A 495 24.13 7.03 16.45
N VAL A 496 24.25 7.46 17.69
CA VAL A 496 25.47 8.06 18.22
C VAL A 496 26.39 6.97 18.75
N GLN A 497 27.64 6.97 18.29
CA GLN A 497 28.70 6.10 18.77
C GLN A 497 30.02 6.87 18.71
N ASP A 498 30.82 6.84 19.78
CA ASP A 498 32.17 7.43 19.80
C ASP A 498 32.21 8.89 19.28
N GLU A 499 31.34 9.75 19.84
CA GLU A 499 31.15 11.16 19.42
C GLU A 499 30.78 11.36 17.94
N THR A 500 30.31 10.30 17.27
CA THR A 500 29.92 10.29 15.86
C THR A 500 28.46 9.88 15.68
N ALA A 501 27.66 10.67 14.98
CA ALA A 501 26.28 10.31 14.63
C ALA A 501 26.24 9.62 13.26
N HIS A 502 25.82 8.35 13.24
CA HIS A 502 25.69 7.53 12.05
C HIS A 502 24.27 7.58 11.51
N ILE A 503 24.05 8.19 10.35
CA ILE A 503 22.73 8.32 9.72
C ILE A 503 22.34 6.97 9.09
N GLY A 504 21.63 6.14 9.85
CA GLY A 504 21.12 4.84 9.36
C GLY A 504 19.91 4.99 8.44
N LEU A 505 19.13 6.04 8.63
CA LEU A 505 17.98 6.36 7.80
C LEU A 505 17.85 7.86 7.62
N TRP A 506 17.80 8.30 6.36
CA TRP A 506 17.26 9.60 6.01
C TRP A 506 16.52 9.50 4.70
N LEU A 507 15.27 9.93 4.73
CA LEU A 507 14.40 9.95 3.58
C LEU A 507 13.56 11.22 3.52
N MET A 508 13.18 11.58 2.31
CA MET A 508 12.21 12.63 2.05
C MET A 508 11.13 12.17 1.07
N SER A 509 9.92 12.66 1.26
CA SER A 509 8.84 12.47 0.32
C SER A 509 9.18 13.18 -0.98
N CYS A 510 8.86 12.57 -2.10
CA CYS A 510 8.97 13.18 -3.42
C CYS A 510 8.11 14.47 -3.55
N ARG A 511 7.23 14.73 -2.58
CA ARG A 511 6.34 15.88 -2.49
C ARG A 511 7.03 17.22 -2.18
N VAL A 512 8.18 17.16 -1.53
CA VAL A 512 8.90 18.34 -1.02
C VAL A 512 10.25 18.53 -1.69
N PHE A 513 10.41 17.88 -2.84
CA PHE A 513 11.64 17.92 -3.61
C PHE A 513 11.96 19.35 -4.08
N LYS A 514 13.24 19.71 -4.02
CA LYS A 514 13.77 21.04 -4.35
C LYS A 514 13.16 22.18 -3.53
N ARG A 515 12.66 21.91 -2.33
CA ARG A 515 12.14 22.94 -1.43
C ARG A 515 13.10 23.30 -0.31
N ASP A 516 14.37 22.91 -0.43
CA ASP A 516 15.43 23.14 0.55
C ASP A 516 15.12 22.51 1.93
N LEU A 517 14.23 21.51 1.98
CA LEU A 517 13.88 20.81 3.22
C LEU A 517 15.06 20.01 3.76
N GLU A 518 15.93 19.53 2.88
CA GLU A 518 17.19 18.89 3.22
C GLU A 518 18.04 19.74 4.18
N TYR A 519 18.09 21.05 3.94
CA TYR A 519 18.86 21.98 4.76
C TYR A 519 18.20 22.16 6.12
N ALA A 520 16.87 22.32 6.18
CA ALA A 520 16.17 22.43 7.46
C ALA A 520 16.29 21.16 8.32
N MET A 521 16.18 19.98 7.71
CA MET A 521 16.36 18.70 8.42
C MET A 521 17.81 18.50 8.87
N PHE A 522 18.79 18.93 8.06
CA PHE A 522 20.20 18.86 8.43
C PHE A 522 20.55 19.83 9.57
N ASP A 523 20.05 21.06 9.52
CA ASP A 523 20.26 22.07 10.55
C ASP A 523 19.78 21.54 11.92
N GLU A 524 18.61 20.88 11.93
CA GLU A 524 18.07 20.25 13.13
C GLU A 524 18.91 19.06 13.59
N LEU A 525 19.42 18.23 12.67
CA LEU A 525 20.33 17.14 13.04
C LEU A 525 21.59 17.69 13.71
N VAL A 526 22.23 18.71 13.12
CA VAL A 526 23.43 19.33 13.68
C VAL A 526 23.14 19.91 15.06
N ARG A 527 22.00 20.59 15.23
CA ARG A 527 21.56 21.13 16.52
C ARG A 527 21.47 20.02 17.59
N ARG A 528 20.81 18.90 17.29
CA ARG A 528 20.68 17.75 18.21
C ARG A 528 22.01 17.04 18.47
N CYS A 529 22.88 16.96 17.46
CA CYS A 529 24.23 16.44 17.62
C CYS A 529 25.06 17.30 18.60
N MET A 530 25.00 18.63 18.46
CA MET A 530 25.68 19.56 19.37
C MET A 530 25.16 19.43 20.81
N GLU A 531 23.85 19.27 21.02
CA GLU A 531 23.26 19.01 22.35
C GLU A 531 23.78 17.71 23.00
N LYS A 532 24.19 16.73 22.20
CA LYS A 532 24.74 15.44 22.64
C LYS A 532 26.28 15.39 22.60
N ASN A 533 26.96 16.52 22.39
CA ASN A 533 28.42 16.61 22.25
C ASN A 533 29.02 15.72 21.14
N VAL A 534 28.23 15.45 20.09
CA VAL A 534 28.71 14.78 18.88
C VAL A 534 29.60 15.74 18.08
N LYS A 535 30.72 15.25 17.56
CA LYS A 535 31.69 16.03 16.78
C LYS A 535 31.64 15.72 15.29
N LYS A 536 31.20 14.52 14.93
CA LYS A 536 31.18 14.03 13.55
C LYS A 536 29.83 13.46 13.16
N ILE A 537 29.47 13.57 11.89
CA ILE A 537 28.29 12.92 11.31
C ILE A 537 28.75 12.04 10.16
N ARG A 538 28.31 10.79 10.15
CA ARG A 538 28.57 9.82 9.08
C ARG A 538 27.29 9.53 8.31
N GLY A 539 27.38 9.71 7.00
CA GLY A 539 26.31 9.46 6.03
C GLY A 539 26.58 8.21 5.20
N TYR A 540 25.54 7.43 4.94
CA TYR A 540 25.59 6.22 4.11
C TYR A 540 24.68 6.35 2.90
N TYR A 541 25.18 5.94 1.73
CA TYR A 541 24.40 5.85 0.49
C TYR A 541 24.56 4.46 -0.12
N PHE A 542 23.46 3.75 -0.35
CA PHE A 542 23.42 2.45 -1.02
C PHE A 542 22.68 2.60 -2.35
N ARG A 543 23.42 2.43 -3.45
CA ARG A 543 22.92 2.71 -4.79
C ARG A 543 21.89 1.66 -5.21
N THR A 544 20.81 2.13 -5.82
CA THR A 544 19.81 1.31 -6.51
C THR A 544 19.40 1.97 -7.81
N LYS A 545 18.69 1.23 -8.67
CA LYS A 545 18.08 1.79 -9.89
C LYS A 545 17.14 2.98 -9.61
N LYS A 546 16.54 3.05 -8.42
CA LYS A 546 15.47 4.00 -8.09
C LYS A 546 15.94 5.23 -7.30
N ASN A 547 17.11 5.21 -6.64
CA ASN A 547 17.60 6.31 -5.78
C ASN A 547 18.82 7.04 -6.36
N GLY A 548 19.05 7.00 -7.68
CA GLY A 548 20.13 7.76 -8.33
C GLY A 548 20.02 9.28 -8.14
N LEU A 549 18.81 9.79 -7.87
CA LEU A 549 18.55 11.22 -7.65
C LEU A 549 19.30 11.81 -6.44
N VAL A 550 19.70 10.96 -5.49
CA VAL A 550 20.32 11.39 -4.22
C VAL A 550 21.79 10.99 -4.12
N GLU A 551 22.43 10.60 -5.22
CA GLU A 551 23.83 10.17 -5.24
C GLU A 551 24.78 11.26 -4.68
N ASN A 552 24.53 12.51 -5.02
CA ASN A 552 25.35 13.65 -4.59
C ASN A 552 24.77 14.37 -3.35
N PHE A 553 23.79 13.76 -2.67
CA PHE A 553 23.04 14.43 -1.60
C PHE A 553 23.92 14.92 -0.45
N TYR A 554 24.82 14.07 0.03
CA TYR A 554 25.73 14.43 1.13
C TYR A 554 26.77 15.49 0.71
N GLU A 555 27.24 15.48 -0.54
CA GLU A 555 28.15 16.49 -1.07
C GLU A 555 27.52 17.88 -1.02
N MET A 556 26.24 18.01 -1.41
CA MET A 556 25.51 19.28 -1.35
C MET A 556 25.35 19.83 0.08
N LEU A 557 25.37 18.96 1.09
CA LEU A 557 25.33 19.33 2.50
C LEU A 557 26.71 19.64 3.09
N GLY A 558 27.77 19.52 2.28
CA GLY A 558 29.15 19.80 2.69
C GLY A 558 29.89 18.62 3.30
N PHE A 559 29.38 17.38 3.17
CA PHE A 559 30.12 16.20 3.60
C PHE A 559 31.27 15.91 2.64
N ARG A 560 32.37 15.38 3.19
CA ARG A 560 33.48 14.83 2.43
C ARG A 560 33.27 13.33 2.20
N GLN A 561 33.42 12.89 0.95
CA GLN A 561 33.39 11.46 0.66
C GLN A 561 34.63 10.76 1.23
N ILE A 562 34.41 9.70 2.02
CA ILE A 562 35.47 8.88 2.62
C ILE A 562 35.56 7.50 1.96
N LEU A 563 34.47 7.01 1.37
CA LEU A 563 34.45 5.76 0.60
C LEU A 563 33.54 5.91 -0.63
N LYS A 564 33.99 5.39 -1.78
CA LYS A 564 33.20 5.25 -3.00
C LYS A 564 33.44 3.88 -3.64
N GLU A 565 32.47 3.00 -3.53
CA GLU A 565 32.39 1.72 -4.22
C GLU A 565 31.26 1.76 -5.26
N ALA A 566 31.10 0.69 -6.05
CA ALA A 566 30.10 0.63 -7.13
C ALA A 566 28.66 0.85 -6.61
N ASP A 567 28.33 0.24 -5.47
CA ASP A 567 26.98 0.23 -4.90
C ASP A 567 26.89 0.87 -3.50
N LYS A 568 28.00 1.37 -2.95
CA LYS A 568 28.08 1.91 -1.59
C LYS A 568 28.94 3.17 -1.53
N GLY A 569 28.46 4.18 -0.82
CA GLY A 569 29.20 5.41 -0.50
C GLY A 569 29.14 5.74 0.98
N GLU A 570 30.25 6.19 1.53
CA GLU A 570 30.34 6.71 2.90
C GLU A 570 30.87 8.14 2.89
N TRP A 571 30.28 8.96 3.75
CA TRP A 571 30.48 10.41 3.80
C TRP A 571 30.69 10.85 5.25
N GLU A 572 31.56 11.83 5.47
CA GLU A 572 31.84 12.38 6.79
C GLU A 572 31.68 13.91 6.79
N TYR A 573 31.04 14.44 7.82
CA TYR A 573 30.93 15.86 8.10
C TYR A 573 31.45 16.14 9.51
N GLU A 574 32.39 17.05 9.63
CA GLU A 574 32.89 17.53 10.92
C GLU A 574 32.07 18.75 11.36
N ILE A 575 31.48 18.68 12.54
CA ILE A 575 30.63 19.76 13.05
C ILE A 575 31.52 20.93 13.47
N PRO A 576 31.37 22.12 12.85
CA PRO A 576 32.17 23.27 13.23
C PRO A 576 31.75 23.79 14.62
N ALA A 577 32.71 24.39 15.35
CA ALA A 577 32.44 24.97 16.67
C ALA A 577 31.37 26.07 16.64
N GLN A 578 31.25 26.79 15.51
CA GLN A 578 30.18 27.72 15.23
C GLN A 578 29.47 27.27 13.96
N TYR A 579 28.33 26.62 14.12
CA TYR A 579 27.49 26.19 13.00
C TYR A 579 26.62 27.33 12.51
N VAL A 580 26.63 27.57 11.20
CA VAL A 580 25.72 28.49 10.53
C VAL A 580 24.65 27.65 9.83
N PRO A 581 23.36 27.82 10.18
CA PRO A 581 22.27 27.09 9.54
C PRO A 581 22.32 27.26 8.02
N LEU A 582 22.08 26.19 7.28
CA LEU A 582 22.03 26.17 5.81
C LEU A 582 20.66 26.63 5.29
N ASN A 583 19.58 26.36 6.03
CA ASN A 583 18.25 26.79 5.64
C ASN A 583 18.13 28.32 5.60
N ARG A 584 17.46 28.83 4.57
CA ARG A 584 17.21 30.26 4.33
C ARG A 584 15.77 30.59 3.94
N VAL A 585 14.95 29.60 3.60
CA VAL A 585 13.69 29.81 2.87
C VAL A 585 12.45 29.30 3.60
N MET A 586 12.62 28.68 4.77
CA MET A 586 11.49 28.23 5.59
C MET A 586 11.68 28.51 7.08
N GLU A 587 10.58 28.70 7.79
CA GLU A 587 10.55 28.79 9.24
C GLU A 587 10.64 27.38 9.84
N ILE A 588 11.55 27.14 10.79
CA ILE A 588 11.63 25.86 11.52
C ILE A 588 10.93 26.03 12.87
N ARG A 589 9.90 25.21 13.12
CA ARG A 589 9.18 25.13 14.40
C ARG A 589 9.43 23.76 15.02
N ILE A 590 9.85 23.74 16.28
CA ILE A 590 10.11 22.49 17.00
C ILE A 590 8.93 22.24 17.94
N ARG A 591 8.27 21.08 17.84
CA ARG A 591 7.28 20.67 18.84
C ARG A 591 7.99 20.38 20.16
N PRO A 592 7.53 20.94 21.30
CA PRO A 592 8.08 20.60 22.60
C PRO A 592 8.00 19.09 22.82
N ARG A 593 9.05 18.48 23.41
CA ARG A 593 8.94 17.09 23.86
C ARG A 593 7.83 17.04 24.89
N HIS A 594 6.78 16.25 24.64
CA HIS A 594 5.90 15.81 25.72
C HIS A 594 6.80 15.09 26.73
N GLN A 595 7.06 15.74 27.87
CA GLN A 595 7.53 15.02 29.04
C GLN A 595 6.47 13.97 29.34
N ASP A 596 6.90 12.72 29.51
CA ASP A 596 6.06 11.59 29.88
C ASP A 596 5.14 11.98 31.04
N ALA A 597 3.87 12.24 30.72
CA ALA A 597 2.81 12.29 31.71
C ALA A 597 2.48 10.83 32.04
N GLY A 598 3.10 10.29 33.11
CA GLY A 598 2.70 9.00 33.66
C GLY A 598 3.83 8.19 34.32
N ALA A 599 4.63 8.79 35.19
CA ALA A 599 5.21 8.06 36.31
C ALA A 599 4.49 8.53 37.57
N GLU A 600 3.35 7.91 37.86
CA GLU A 600 2.76 7.73 39.19
C GLU A 600 1.78 6.55 39.16
#